data_AF-A0A349JZ00-F1
#
_entry.id   AF-A0A349JZ00-F1
#
_cell.length_a   1.000
_cell.length_b   1.000
_cell.length_c   1.000
_cell.angle_alpha   90.00
_cell.angle_beta   90.00
_cell.angle_gamma   90.00
#
_symmetry.space_group_name_H-M   'P 1'
#
loop_
_entity.id
_entity.type
_entity.pdbx_description
1 polymer ?
#
loop_
_entity_poly.entity_id
_entity_poly.type
_entity_poly.pdbx_seq_one_letter_code
_entity_poly.pdbx_strand_id
1 'polypeptide(L)' 'MPRAFLDDNFLLHSGTAERLFHDVAAVQPIIDYHTHLSPREVAKNQRWENITDLWLGEDHYKWRAMR' A
#
# COMPACT_ATOMS: atom_id res chain seq x y z
N MET A 1 17.28 19.38 11.32
CA MET A 1 16.55 18.28 11.99
C MET A 1 16.46 17.12 11.01
N PRO A 2 16.76 15.88 11.42
CA PRO A 2 16.47 14.73 10.58
C PRO A 2 14.96 14.68 10.27
N ARG A 3 14.61 14.24 9.07
CA ARG A 3 13.22 13.99 8.70
C ARG A 3 12.62 12.94 9.64
N ALA A 4 11.33 13.09 9.97
CA ALA A 4 10.65 12.08 10.76
C ALA A 4 10.54 10.79 9.93
N PHE A 5 10.57 9.63 10.60
CA PHE A 5 10.34 8.36 9.93
C PHE A 5 8.92 8.34 9.34
N LEU A 6 8.81 7.99 8.06
CA LEU A 6 7.55 8.01 7.28
C LEU A 6 6.83 9.38 7.30
N ASP A 7 7.56 10.47 7.04
CA ASP A 7 6.93 11.78 6.81
C ASP A 7 6.30 11.91 5.41
N ASP A 8 5.67 13.07 5.13
CA ASP A 8 5.03 13.36 3.84
C ASP A 8 6.00 13.30 2.65
N ASN A 9 7.30 13.38 2.89
CA ASN A 9 8.36 13.32 1.89
C ASN A 9 9.17 12.01 1.98
N PHE A 10 8.55 10.94 2.50
CA PHE A 10 9.16 9.62 2.57
C PHE A 10 9.60 9.16 1.18
N LEU A 11 10.87 8.77 1.05
CA LEU A 11 11.56 8.43 -0.21
C LEU A 11 11.71 9.59 -1.22
N LEU A 12 11.30 10.82 -0.91
CA LEU A 12 11.38 11.98 -1.80
C LEU A 12 12.61 12.84 -1.47
N HIS A 13 13.76 12.57 -2.10
CA HIS A 13 15.05 13.16 -1.72
C HIS A 13 15.36 14.54 -2.34
N SER A 14 14.44 15.15 -3.09
CA SER A 14 14.66 16.46 -3.72
C SER A 14 13.36 17.23 -3.90
N GLY A 15 13.45 18.56 -4.00
CA GLY A 15 12.27 19.40 -4.29
C GLY A 15 11.58 19.04 -5.62
N THR A 16 12.32 18.53 -6.60
CA THR A 16 11.73 18.00 -7.84
C THR A 16 10.91 16.73 -7.58
N ALA A 17 11.42 15.80 -6.75
CA ALA A 17 10.69 14.59 -6.39
C ALA A 17 9.43 14.89 -5.59
N GLU A 18 9.52 15.82 -4.63
CA GLU A 18 8.39 16.31 -3.84
C GLU A 18 7.30 16.88 -4.75
N ARG A 19 7.65 17.79 -5.67
CA ARG A 19 6.71 18.39 -6.62
C ARG A 19 6.07 17.35 -7.54
N LEU A 20 6.86 16.44 -8.14
CA LEU A 20 6.33 15.43 -9.05
C LEU A 20 5.39 14.45 -8.34
N PHE A 21 5.67 14.10 -7.09
CA PHE A 21 4.80 13.22 -6.34
C PHE A 21 3.51 13.94 -5.90
N HIS A 22 3.63 15.05 -5.17
CA HIS A 22 2.49 15.73 -4.55
C HIS A 22 1.57 16.39 -5.57
N ASP A 23 2.11 17.03 -6.61
CA ASP A 23 1.30 17.80 -7.56
C ASP A 23 0.77 16.95 -8.72
N VAL A 24 1.40 15.79 -8.98
CA VAL A 24 1.07 14.97 -10.16
C VAL A 24 0.71 13.54 -9.76
N ALA A 25 1.64 12.79 -9.18
CA ALA A 25 1.47 11.34 -9.01
C ALA A 25 0.40 10.95 -7.96
N ALA A 26 0.37 11.64 -6.83
CA ALA A 26 -0.48 11.30 -5.68
C ALA A 26 -1.99 11.38 -5.97
N VAL A 27 -2.38 12.20 -6.95
CA VAL A 27 -3.79 12.40 -7.34
C VAL A 27 -4.22 11.54 -8.52
N GLN A 28 -3.32 10.75 -9.11
CA GLN A 28 -3.69 9.86 -10.21
C GLN A 28 -4.49 8.66 -9.70
N PRO A 29 -5.41 8.12 -10.52
CA PRO A 29 -6.07 6.85 -10.20
C PRO A 29 -5.07 5.69 -10.24
N ILE A 30 -5.35 4.65 -9.47
CA ILE A 30 -4.61 3.39 -9.52
C ILE A 30 -5.13 2.56 -10.70
N ILE A 31 -4.21 2.10 -11.55
CA ILE A 31 -4.49 1.14 -12.63
C ILE A 31 -3.79 -0.18 -12.28
N ASP A 32 -4.51 -1.06 -11.58
CA ASP A 32 -4.00 -2.35 -11.12
C ASP A 32 -4.34 -3.47 -12.12
N TYR A 33 -3.61 -3.52 -13.25
CA TYR A 33 -3.90 -4.42 -14.37
C TYR A 33 -3.57 -5.90 -14.08
N HIS A 34 -2.80 -6.18 -13.03
CA HIS A 34 -2.41 -7.51 -12.64
C HIS A 34 -2.39 -7.63 -11.12
N THR A 35 -3.35 -8.39 -10.60
CA THR A 35 -3.53 -8.58 -9.17
C THR A 35 -4.04 -9.99 -8.89
N HIS A 36 -3.90 -10.41 -7.64
CA HIS A 36 -4.40 -11.70 -7.16
C HIS A 36 -5.58 -11.56 -6.19
N LEU A 37 -6.20 -10.38 -6.13
CA LEU A 37 -7.40 -10.16 -5.33
C LEU A 37 -8.52 -11.15 -5.70
N SER A 38 -9.19 -11.69 -4.68
CA SER A 38 -10.30 -12.63 -4.86
C SER A 38 -11.52 -11.93 -5.49
N PRO A 39 -11.97 -12.32 -6.70
CA PRO A 39 -13.16 -11.72 -7.31
C PRO A 39 -14.43 -11.94 -6.47
N ARG A 40 -14.47 -13.06 -5.72
CA ARG A 40 -15.58 -13.39 -4.82
C ARG A 40 -15.65 -12.42 -3.64
N GLU A 41 -14.52 -12.03 -3.06
CA GLU A 41 -14.49 -11.09 -1.94
C GLU A 41 -14.94 -9.70 -2.38
N VAL A 42 -14.48 -9.26 -3.56
CA VAL A 42 -14.93 -8.02 -4.19
C VAL A 42 -16.43 -8.05 -4.43
N ALA A 43 -16.94 -9.09 -5.09
CA ALA A 43 -18.37 -9.23 -5.42
C ALA A 43 -19.28 -9.27 -4.19
N LYS A 44 -18.78 -9.78 -3.06
CA LYS A 44 -19.54 -9.87 -1.79
C LYS A 44 -19.33 -8.66 -0.88
N ASN A 45 -18.48 -7.71 -1.25
CA ASN A 45 -18.05 -6.64 -0.36
C ASN A 45 -17.61 -7.20 1.00
N GLN A 46 -16.71 -8.18 0.97
CA GLN A 46 -16.28 -8.95 2.14
C GLN A 46 -15.93 -8.02 3.32
N ARG A 47 -16.35 -8.42 4.52
CA ARG A 47 -15.92 -7.84 5.79
C ARG A 47 -15.07 -8.88 6.51
N TRP A 48 -13.90 -8.47 7.00
CA TRP A 48 -13.04 -9.32 7.81
C TRP A 48 -13.42 -9.18 9.29
N GLU A 49 -13.33 -10.27 10.05
CA GLU A 49 -13.72 -10.27 11.47
C GLU A 49 -12.70 -9.50 12.32
N ASN A 50 -11.42 -9.62 11.96
CA ASN A 50 -10.33 -8.95 12.67
C ASN A 50 -9.16 -8.61 11.72
N ILE A 51 -8.18 -7.86 12.23
CA ILE A 51 -7.01 -7.43 11.45
C ILE A 51 -6.08 -8.58 11.06
N THR A 52 -6.00 -9.64 11.86
CA THR A 52 -5.17 -10.81 11.58
C THR A 52 -5.62 -11.49 10.29
N ASP A 53 -6.93 -11.66 10.10
CA ASP A 53 -7.49 -12.25 8.88
C ASP A 53 -7.09 -11.46 7.63
N LEU A 54 -7.16 -10.13 7.71
CA LEU A 54 -6.82 -9.24 6.60
C LEU A 54 -5.31 -9.18 6.33
N TRP A 55 -4.49 -9.08 7.38
CA TRP A 55 -3.05 -8.81 7.25
C TRP A 55 -2.19 -10.06 7.13
N LEU A 56 -2.62 -11.18 7.70
CA LEU A 56 -1.90 -12.46 7.68
C LEU A 56 -2.59 -13.52 6.82
N GLY A 57 -3.76 -13.26 6.22
CA GLY A 57 -4.51 -14.25 5.44
C GLY A 57 -3.91 -14.57 4.07
N GLU A 58 -3.23 -13.59 3.45
CA GLU A 58 -2.65 -13.69 2.12
C GLU A 58 -1.25 -13.03 2.07
N ASP A 59 -0.59 -13.11 0.91
CA ASP A 59 0.77 -12.62 0.63
C ASP A 59 1.81 -13.05 1.68
N HIS A 60 2.48 -14.15 1.38
CA HIS A 60 3.23 -14.98 2.33
C HIS A 60 4.50 -14.33 2.94
N TYR A 61 4.81 -13.07 2.62
CA TYR A 61 6.03 -12.38 3.07
C TYR A 61 6.14 -12.33 4.60
N LYS A 62 5.04 -12.09 5.30
CA LYS A 62 5.02 -12.08 6.77
C LYS A 62 5.31 -13.47 7.34
N TRP A 63 4.70 -14.50 6.78
CA TRP A 63 4.96 -15.89 7.18
C TRP A 63 6.40 -16.32 6.90
N ARG A 64 6.96 -15.89 5.77
CA ARG A 64 8.36 -16.13 5.41
C ARG A 64 9.32 -15.49 6.39
N ALA A 65 9.04 -14.28 6.88
CA ALA A 65 9.90 -13.61 7.86
C ALA A 65 9.83 -14.24 9.26
N MET A 66 8.70 -14.86 9.61
CA MET A 66 8.51 -15.54 10.91
C MET A 66 9.16 -16.93 11.00
N ARG A 67 9.54 -17.53 9.87
CA ARG A 67 10.14 -18.87 9.78
C ARG A 67 11.63 -18.76 9.50
#